data_AF-A0A7J6CHJ6-F1
#
_entry.id   AF-A0A7J6CHJ6-F1
#
_cell.length_a   1.000
_cell.length_b   1.000
_cell.length_c   1.000
_cell.angle_alpha   90.00
_cell.angle_beta   90.00
_cell.angle_gamma   90.00
#
_symmetry.space_group_name_H-M   'P 1'
#
loop_
_entity.id
_entity.type
_entity.pdbx_description
1 polymer ?
#
loop_
_entity_poly.entity_id
_entity_poly.type
_entity_poly.pdbx_seq_one_letter_code
_entity_poly.pdbx_strand_id
1 'polypeptide(L)'
;MDSSVVDGGRVEEEYETADKKRDLQDLLRQEMDMHLTEGRASVQRNQERVNRITQLKEEIRLQETHRDSGQSHATSTADHEKLLERRRRLRETHERLIENELMKMERELQEEQMGGAEGEMSYLCRERHILALQIEALRRENQQAYADLETQSRQHQQEINNLREESLQVFRAFREVLEEQRWMSERRYRNLLLDAIQDAVHLSSQNLQLQEEIQQLRKGLSPTP
;
A
#
# COMPACT_ATOMS: atom_id res chain seq x y z
N MET A 1 38.50 -1.91 -5.50
CA MET A 1 38.03 -0.55 -5.22
C MET A 1 37.19 -0.13 -6.42
N ASP A 2 36.09 0.56 -6.16
CA ASP A 2 35.06 1.05 -7.09
C ASP A 2 33.91 0.09 -7.43
N SER A 3 32.91 0.07 -6.55
CA SER A 3 31.52 -0.34 -6.84
C SER A 3 30.53 0.37 -5.91
N SER A 4 30.72 1.67 -5.65
CA SER A 4 29.87 2.46 -4.73
C SER A 4 29.11 3.61 -5.39
N VAL A 5 28.98 3.64 -6.73
CA VAL A 5 28.41 4.81 -7.45
C VAL A 5 26.92 4.67 -7.77
N VAL A 6 26.30 3.49 -7.58
CA VAL A 6 24.91 3.26 -8.05
C VAL A 6 23.85 3.51 -6.96
N ASP A 7 24.23 3.63 -5.69
CA ASP A 7 23.27 3.78 -4.57
C ASP A 7 22.90 5.25 -4.26
N GLY A 8 23.67 6.21 -4.77
CA GLY A 8 23.46 7.65 -4.50
C GLY A 8 22.25 8.26 -5.21
N GLY A 9 21.95 7.82 -6.43
CA GLY A 9 20.85 8.39 -7.23
C GLY A 9 19.45 8.01 -6.73
N ARG A 10 19.32 6.83 -6.11
CA ARG A 10 18.03 6.32 -5.61
C ARG A 10 17.61 7.02 -4.31
N VAL A 11 18.59 7.39 -3.50
CA VAL A 11 18.37 8.11 -2.23
C VAL A 11 18.02 9.57 -2.50
N GLU A 12 18.69 10.26 -3.43
CA GLU A 12 18.36 11.65 -3.79
C GLU A 12 16.95 11.80 -4.41
N GLU A 13 16.52 10.84 -5.24
CA GLU A 13 15.14 10.82 -5.77
C GLU A 13 14.09 10.55 -4.68
N GLU A 14 14.40 9.74 -3.67
CA GLU A 14 13.51 9.50 -2.52
C GLU A 14 13.38 10.72 -1.61
N TYR A 15 14.44 11.51 -1.42
CA TYR A 15 14.38 12.77 -0.67
C TYR A 15 13.59 13.83 -1.44
N GLU A 16 13.84 14.00 -2.75
CA GLU A 16 13.09 14.96 -3.56
C GLU A 16 11.59 14.64 -3.64
N THR A 17 11.23 13.35 -3.74
CA THR A 17 9.81 12.95 -3.81
C THR A 17 9.10 13.09 -2.46
N ALA A 18 9.82 12.85 -1.34
CA ALA A 18 9.30 13.09 0.00
C ALA A 18 9.08 14.58 0.29
N ASP A 19 10.01 15.45 -0.13
CA ASP A 19 9.88 16.90 0.01
C ASP A 19 8.74 17.45 -0.85
N LYS A 20 8.64 17.01 -2.12
CA LYS A 20 7.51 17.38 -3.00
C LYS A 20 6.16 16.97 -2.41
N LYS A 21 6.05 15.80 -1.77
CA LYS A 21 4.82 15.35 -1.10
C LYS A 21 4.46 16.24 0.09
N ARG A 22 5.46 16.64 0.88
CA ARG A 22 5.28 17.50 2.04
C ARG A 22 4.77 18.87 1.62
N ASP A 23 5.37 19.44 0.58
CA ASP A 23 4.96 20.71 -0.01
C ASP A 23 3.51 20.68 -0.52
N LEU A 24 3.11 19.59 -1.18
CA LEU A 24 1.72 19.40 -1.64
C LEU A 24 0.72 19.27 -0.48
N GLN A 25 1.10 18.59 0.60
CA GLN A 25 0.27 18.48 1.81
C GLN A 25 0.09 19.83 2.52
N ASP A 26 1.14 20.63 2.59
CA ASP A 26 1.10 21.96 3.18
C ASP A 26 0.27 22.92 2.32
N LEU A 27 0.38 22.84 0.99
CA LEU A 27 -0.44 23.61 0.05
C LEU A 27 -1.92 23.22 0.14
N LEU A 28 -2.23 21.93 0.29
CA LEU A 28 -3.59 21.44 0.50
C LEU A 28 -4.19 21.93 1.83
N ARG A 29 -3.41 21.92 2.93
CA ARG A 29 -3.84 22.51 4.21
C ARG A 29 -4.18 23.98 4.04
N GLN A 30 -3.30 24.74 3.39
CA GLN A 30 -3.50 26.16 3.18
C GLN A 30 -4.79 26.44 2.40
N GLU A 31 -5.06 25.73 1.30
CA GLU A 31 -6.31 25.92 0.53
C GLU A 31 -7.56 25.50 1.31
N MET A 32 -7.50 24.45 2.12
CA MET A 32 -8.62 24.07 2.99
C MET A 32 -8.91 25.12 4.07
N ASP A 33 -7.87 25.62 4.74
CA ASP A 33 -8.00 26.67 5.76
C ASP A 33 -8.55 27.96 5.16
N MET A 34 -8.10 28.33 3.96
CA MET A 34 -8.66 29.49 3.28
C MET A 34 -10.12 29.25 2.84
N HIS A 35 -10.50 28.05 2.39
CA HIS A 35 -11.90 27.72 2.09
C HIS A 35 -12.80 27.83 3.34
N LEU A 36 -12.29 27.44 4.51
CA LEU A 36 -13.01 27.54 5.79
C LEU A 36 -13.15 28.99 6.27
N THR A 37 -12.12 29.82 6.08
CA THR A 37 -12.08 31.21 6.58
C THR A 37 -12.72 32.21 5.61
N GLU A 38 -12.51 32.06 4.30
CA GLU A 38 -13.01 32.93 3.24
C GLU A 38 -14.27 32.39 2.56
N GLY A 39 -14.96 31.41 3.15
CA GLY A 39 -16.19 30.79 2.61
C GLY A 39 -17.34 31.77 2.29
N ARG A 40 -17.19 33.06 2.64
CA ARG A 40 -18.05 34.18 2.26
C ARG A 40 -17.68 34.85 0.92
N ALA A 41 -16.71 34.34 0.16
CA ALA A 41 -16.37 34.82 -1.17
C ALA A 41 -17.44 34.43 -2.21
N SER A 42 -17.38 35.04 -3.40
CA SER A 42 -18.24 34.69 -4.56
C SER A 42 -18.24 33.18 -4.82
N VAL A 43 -19.41 32.65 -5.19
CA VAL A 43 -19.63 31.23 -5.55
C VAL A 43 -18.58 30.74 -6.56
N GLN A 44 -18.18 31.57 -7.51
CA GLN A 44 -17.16 31.23 -8.50
C GLN A 44 -15.77 30.99 -7.89
N ARG A 45 -15.36 31.81 -6.91
CA ARG A 45 -14.06 31.63 -6.21
C ARG A 45 -14.07 30.41 -5.32
N ASN A 46 -15.19 30.13 -4.66
CA ASN A 46 -15.35 28.89 -3.89
C ASN A 46 -15.28 27.67 -4.81
N GLN A 47 -15.89 27.72 -5.99
CA GLN A 47 -15.82 26.62 -6.96
C GLN A 47 -14.39 26.38 -7.46
N GLU A 48 -13.64 27.44 -7.79
CA GLU A 48 -12.23 27.34 -8.20
C GLU A 48 -11.37 26.71 -7.10
N ARG A 49 -11.61 27.06 -5.83
CA ARG A 49 -10.90 26.44 -4.70
C ARG A 49 -11.22 24.98 -4.50
N VAL A 50 -12.50 24.62 -4.57
CA VAL A 50 -12.91 23.22 -4.48
C VAL A 50 -12.22 22.41 -5.58
N ASN A 51 -12.13 22.96 -6.80
CA ASN A 51 -11.42 22.32 -7.91
C ASN A 51 -9.91 22.18 -7.61
N ARG A 52 -9.25 23.21 -7.07
CA ARG A 52 -7.84 23.14 -6.64
C ARG A 52 -7.61 22.10 -5.55
N ILE A 53 -8.46 22.06 -4.54
CA ILE A 53 -8.42 21.08 -3.45
C ILE A 53 -8.58 19.65 -4.01
N THR A 54 -9.49 19.44 -4.97
CA THR A 54 -9.64 18.13 -5.61
C THR A 54 -8.42 17.73 -6.43
N GLN A 55 -7.79 18.66 -7.15
CA GLN A 55 -6.57 18.39 -7.92
C GLN A 55 -5.40 18.02 -7.01
N LEU A 56 -5.16 18.80 -5.94
CA LEU A 56 -4.10 18.53 -4.98
C LEU A 56 -4.29 17.19 -4.27
N LYS A 57 -5.53 16.82 -3.93
CA LYS A 57 -5.83 15.50 -3.36
C LYS A 57 -5.51 14.37 -4.31
N GLU A 58 -5.84 14.52 -5.59
CA GLU A 58 -5.57 13.49 -6.59
C GLU A 58 -4.07 13.35 -6.88
N GLU A 59 -3.33 14.46 -6.89
CA GLU A 59 -1.88 14.48 -7.11
C GLU A 59 -1.10 13.82 -5.96
N ILE A 60 -1.51 14.07 -4.71
CA ILE A 60 -0.98 13.38 -3.53
C ILE A 60 -1.28 11.87 -3.61
N ARG A 61 -2.51 11.50 -4.01
CA ARG A 61 -2.92 10.10 -4.13
C ARG A 61 -2.14 9.36 -5.21
N LEU A 62 -1.87 10.01 -6.34
CA LEU A 62 -1.03 9.45 -7.41
C LEU A 62 0.41 9.22 -6.92
N GLN A 63 1.01 10.17 -6.19
CA GLN A 63 2.33 9.97 -5.60
C GLN A 63 2.39 8.81 -4.61
N GLU A 64 1.37 8.66 -3.75
CA GLU A 64 1.29 7.57 -2.77
C GLU A 64 1.15 6.19 -3.43
N THR A 65 0.23 6.08 -4.40
CA THR A 65 0.01 4.82 -5.12
C THR A 65 1.21 4.38 -5.94
N HIS A 66 1.93 5.31 -6.58
CA HIS A 66 3.14 5.00 -7.32
C HIS A 66 4.31 4.58 -6.40
N ARG A 67 4.43 5.19 -5.22
CA ARG A 67 5.47 4.85 -4.24
C ARG A 67 5.24 3.48 -3.63
N ASP A 68 4.05 3.21 -3.12
CA ASP A 68 3.77 1.95 -2.40
C ASP A 68 3.75 0.75 -3.36
N SER A 69 3.22 0.92 -4.57
CA SER A 69 3.25 -0.10 -5.61
C SER A 69 4.67 -0.35 -6.12
N GLY A 70 5.45 0.70 -6.37
CA GLY A 70 6.83 0.60 -6.83
C GLY A 70 7.77 -0.02 -5.80
N GLN A 71 7.61 0.33 -4.52
CA GLN A 71 8.46 -0.14 -3.43
C GLN A 71 8.18 -1.61 -3.10
N SER A 72 6.91 -2.01 -3.02
CA SER A 72 6.51 -3.41 -2.76
C SER A 72 6.89 -4.37 -3.90
N HIS A 73 6.73 -3.93 -5.15
CA HIS A 73 7.17 -4.74 -6.29
C HIS A 73 8.69 -4.86 -6.35
N ALA A 74 9.42 -3.76 -6.11
CA ALA A 74 10.88 -3.76 -6.17
C ALA A 74 11.54 -4.61 -5.07
N THR A 75 10.93 -4.69 -3.87
CA THR A 75 11.43 -5.56 -2.80
C THR A 75 11.19 -7.04 -3.11
N SER A 76 10.00 -7.38 -3.63
CA SER A 76 9.65 -8.75 -3.97
C SER A 76 10.50 -9.31 -5.12
N THR A 77 10.78 -8.49 -6.15
CA THR A 77 11.66 -8.90 -7.26
C THR A 77 13.11 -9.08 -6.81
N ALA A 78 13.64 -8.16 -5.99
CA ALA A 78 14.99 -8.25 -5.46
C ALA A 78 15.19 -9.50 -4.59
N ASP A 79 14.19 -9.87 -3.79
CA ASP A 79 14.26 -11.08 -2.96
C ASP A 79 14.19 -12.37 -3.78
N HIS A 80 13.39 -12.38 -4.85
CA HIS A 80 13.38 -13.50 -5.79
C HIS A 80 14.73 -13.67 -6.50
N GLU A 81 15.36 -12.58 -6.94
CA GLU A 81 16.68 -12.60 -7.56
C GLU A 81 17.75 -13.15 -6.62
N LYS A 82 17.73 -12.78 -5.33
CA LYS A 82 18.65 -13.33 -4.32
C LYS A 82 18.50 -14.84 -4.16
N LEU A 83 17.27 -15.36 -4.18
CA LEU A 83 17.01 -16.81 -4.10
C LEU A 83 17.55 -17.54 -5.33
N LEU A 84 17.35 -16.99 -6.53
CA LEU A 84 17.88 -17.53 -7.78
C LEU A 84 19.42 -17.54 -7.78
N GLU A 85 20.04 -16.46 -7.32
CA GLU A 85 21.49 -16.33 -7.23
C GLU A 85 22.08 -17.33 -6.23
N ARG A 86 21.45 -17.51 -5.07
CA ARG A 86 21.84 -18.54 -4.10
C ARG A 86 21.77 -19.94 -4.72
N ARG A 87 20.72 -20.25 -5.48
CA ARG A 87 20.54 -21.54 -6.16
C ARG A 87 21.58 -21.76 -7.26
N ARG A 88 21.94 -20.69 -7.99
CA ARG A 88 23.01 -20.74 -8.99
C ARG A 88 24.34 -21.10 -8.32
N ARG A 89 24.73 -20.37 -7.27
CA ARG A 89 25.98 -20.61 -6.54
C ARG A 89 26.07 -22.02 -5.99
N LEU A 90 24.97 -22.56 -5.45
CA LEU A 90 24.94 -23.93 -4.93
C LEU A 90 25.21 -24.96 -6.03
N ARG A 91 24.56 -24.82 -7.19
CA ARG A 91 24.82 -25.68 -8.36
C ARG A 91 26.27 -25.60 -8.82
N GLU A 92 26.78 -24.39 -9.01
CA GLU A 92 28.18 -24.18 -9.41
C GLU A 92 29.18 -24.77 -8.42
N THR A 93 28.87 -24.77 -7.11
CA THR A 93 29.74 -25.42 -6.10
C THR A 93 29.73 -26.94 -6.23
N HIS A 94 28.57 -27.55 -6.46
CA HIS A 94 28.49 -29.00 -6.65
C HIS A 94 29.09 -29.45 -7.98
N GLU A 95 28.84 -28.72 -9.07
CA GLU A 95 29.43 -28.96 -10.39
C GLU A 95 30.96 -28.99 -10.30
N ARG A 96 31.56 -27.95 -9.71
CA ARG A 96 33.02 -27.90 -9.49
C ARG A 96 33.54 -29.07 -8.65
N LEU A 97 32.82 -29.48 -7.60
CA LEU A 97 33.22 -30.61 -6.78
C LEU A 97 33.23 -31.93 -7.59
N ILE A 98 32.18 -32.17 -8.36
CA ILE A 98 32.03 -33.37 -9.19
C ILE A 98 33.07 -33.39 -10.30
N GLU A 99 33.32 -32.26 -10.96
CA GLU A 99 34.38 -32.13 -11.98
C GLU A 99 35.77 -32.44 -11.41
N ASN A 100 36.09 -31.94 -10.21
CA ASN A 100 37.36 -32.22 -9.57
C ASN A 100 37.54 -33.72 -9.24
N GLU A 101 36.49 -34.39 -8.76
CA GLU A 101 36.53 -35.83 -8.47
C GLU A 101 36.57 -36.67 -9.75
N LEU A 102 35.92 -36.23 -10.84
CA LEU A 102 36.05 -36.84 -12.17
C LEU A 102 37.48 -36.77 -12.69
N MET A 103 38.10 -35.58 -12.65
CA MET A 103 39.49 -35.40 -13.09
C MET A 103 40.47 -36.20 -12.23
N LYS A 104 40.18 -36.35 -10.94
CA LYS A 104 40.96 -37.20 -10.04
C LYS A 104 40.81 -38.68 -10.38
N MET A 105 39.59 -39.16 -10.60
CA MET A 105 39.34 -40.52 -11.06
C MET A 105 40.08 -40.82 -12.37
N GLU A 106 40.04 -39.91 -13.34
CA GLU A 106 40.71 -40.09 -14.63
C GLU A 106 42.24 -40.21 -14.46
N ARG A 107 42.86 -39.35 -13.65
CA ARG A 107 44.29 -39.46 -13.34
C ARG A 107 44.64 -40.78 -12.66
N GLU A 108 43.89 -41.17 -11.64
CA GLU A 108 44.14 -42.41 -10.90
C GLU A 108 44.00 -43.65 -11.81
N LEU A 109 43.04 -43.65 -12.75
CA LEU A 109 42.88 -44.72 -13.73
C LEU A 109 44.03 -44.78 -14.75
N GLN A 110 44.61 -43.64 -15.11
CA GLN A 110 45.79 -43.60 -15.98
C GLN A 110 47.05 -44.12 -15.27
N GLU A 111 47.17 -43.89 -13.96
CA GLU A 111 48.27 -44.36 -13.12
C GLU A 111 48.14 -45.86 -12.80
N GLU A 112 46.93 -46.34 -12.50
CA GLU A 112 46.62 -47.75 -12.25
C GLU A 112 46.46 -48.51 -13.57
N GLN A 113 47.56 -49.00 -14.14
CA GLN A 113 47.57 -49.93 -15.28
C GLN A 113 47.10 -51.35 -14.89
N MET A 114 45.97 -51.45 -14.20
CA MET A 114 45.38 -52.70 -13.72
C MET A 114 44.49 -53.30 -14.82
N GLY A 115 44.87 -54.47 -15.34
CA GLY A 115 44.09 -55.20 -16.35
C GLY A 115 43.14 -56.24 -15.75
N GLY A 116 42.11 -56.61 -16.51
CA GLY A 116 41.16 -57.68 -16.13
C GLY A 116 40.16 -57.26 -15.04
N ALA A 117 39.59 -58.23 -14.33
CA ALA A 117 38.48 -58.04 -13.40
C ALA A 117 38.79 -57.06 -12.25
N GLU A 118 40.05 -56.97 -11.81
CA GLU A 118 40.46 -56.06 -10.72
C GLU A 118 40.40 -54.58 -11.16
N GLY A 119 40.77 -54.28 -12.41
CA GLY A 119 40.66 -52.94 -12.98
C GLY A 119 39.20 -52.50 -13.15
N GLU A 120 38.34 -53.40 -13.65
CA GLU A 120 36.90 -53.14 -13.78
C GLU A 120 36.25 -52.86 -12.41
N MET A 121 36.60 -53.63 -11.39
CA MET A 121 36.08 -53.41 -10.03
C MET A 121 36.55 -52.09 -9.43
N SER A 122 37.80 -51.67 -9.69
CA SER A 122 38.31 -50.35 -9.28
C SER A 122 37.55 -49.21 -9.96
N TYR A 123 37.38 -49.29 -11.28
CA TYR A 123 36.60 -48.33 -12.06
C TYR A 123 35.18 -48.18 -11.53
N LEU A 124 34.45 -49.29 -11.35
CA LEU A 124 33.08 -49.28 -10.86
C LEU A 124 32.96 -48.72 -9.44
N CYS A 125 33.95 -48.95 -8.57
CA CYS A 125 33.96 -48.38 -7.22
C CYS A 125 34.11 -46.85 -7.26
N ARG A 126 34.96 -46.32 -8.14
CA ARG A 126 35.14 -44.87 -8.34
C ARG A 126 33.92 -44.22 -9.00
N GLU A 127 33.39 -44.84 -10.05
CA GLU A 127 32.16 -44.38 -10.71
C GLU A 127 30.99 -44.33 -9.72
N ARG A 128 30.82 -45.35 -8.88
CA ARG A 128 29.82 -45.35 -7.81
C ARG A 128 30.02 -44.19 -6.83
N HIS A 129 31.27 -43.82 -6.51
CA HIS A 129 31.56 -42.67 -5.65
C HIS A 129 31.09 -41.35 -6.30
N ILE A 130 31.38 -41.14 -7.58
CA ILE A 130 30.95 -39.95 -8.33
C ILE A 130 29.43 -39.88 -8.42
N LEU A 131 28.77 -41.00 -8.72
CA LEU A 131 27.31 -41.08 -8.73
C LEU A 131 26.71 -40.77 -7.35
N ALA A 132 27.34 -41.23 -6.26
CA ALA A 132 26.91 -40.89 -4.91
C ALA A 132 26.99 -39.38 -4.65
N LEU A 133 28.07 -38.72 -5.08
CA LEU A 133 28.22 -37.26 -4.98
C LEU A 133 27.14 -36.52 -5.79
N GLN A 134 26.86 -36.97 -7.02
CA GLN A 134 25.79 -36.40 -7.85
C GLN A 134 24.41 -36.53 -7.20
N ILE A 135 24.09 -37.71 -6.65
CA ILE A 135 22.82 -37.92 -5.94
C ILE A 135 22.72 -37.01 -4.71
N GLU A 136 23.83 -36.85 -3.97
CA GLU A 136 23.85 -36.01 -2.78
C GLU A 136 23.71 -34.52 -3.12
N ALA A 137 24.37 -34.05 -4.18
CA ALA A 137 24.23 -32.70 -4.71
C ALA A 137 22.77 -32.40 -5.10
N LEU A 138 22.16 -33.28 -5.90
CA LEU A 138 20.76 -33.15 -6.31
C LEU A 138 19.80 -33.13 -5.11
N ARG A 139 20.03 -33.98 -4.10
CA ARG A 139 19.23 -33.98 -2.87
C ARG A 139 19.33 -32.65 -2.13
N ARG A 140 20.53 -32.08 -1.99
CA ARG A 140 20.73 -30.78 -1.33
C ARG A 140 20.10 -29.63 -2.11
N GLU A 141 20.26 -29.60 -3.43
CA GLU A 141 19.66 -28.59 -4.29
C GLU A 141 18.13 -28.64 -4.24
N ASN A 142 17.57 -29.85 -4.23
CA ASN A 142 16.14 -30.06 -4.14
C ASN A 142 15.59 -29.64 -2.77
N GLN A 143 16.27 -29.98 -1.67
CA GLN A 143 15.93 -29.49 -0.32
C GLN A 143 15.98 -27.97 -0.24
N GLN A 144 17.01 -27.34 -0.81
CA GLN A 144 17.14 -25.89 -0.87
C GLN A 144 15.98 -25.27 -1.67
N ALA A 145 15.63 -25.86 -2.83
CA ALA A 145 14.53 -25.37 -3.65
C ALA A 145 13.17 -25.45 -2.93
N TYR A 146 12.93 -26.52 -2.15
CA TYR A 146 11.73 -26.62 -1.31
C TYR A 146 11.71 -25.58 -0.19
N ALA A 147 12.83 -25.35 0.49
CA ALA A 147 12.93 -24.34 1.54
C ALA A 147 12.72 -22.91 0.99
N ASP A 148 13.27 -22.61 -0.19
CA ASP A 148 13.06 -21.34 -0.88
C ASP A 148 11.57 -21.15 -1.22
N LEU A 149 10.93 -22.18 -1.78
CA LEU A 149 9.51 -22.15 -2.15
C LEU A 149 8.60 -21.94 -0.94
N GLU A 150 8.89 -22.63 0.17
CA GLU A 150 8.14 -22.47 1.41
C GLU A 150 8.29 -21.05 1.97
N THR A 151 9.50 -20.49 1.92
CA THR A 151 9.76 -19.11 2.35
C THR A 151 8.98 -18.11 1.50
N GLN A 152 9.03 -18.26 0.17
CA GLN A 152 8.29 -17.40 -0.76
C GLN A 152 6.78 -17.53 -0.58
N SER A 153 6.27 -18.74 -0.36
CA SER A 153 4.85 -18.97 -0.08
C SER A 153 4.39 -18.29 1.21
N ARG A 154 5.17 -18.39 2.28
CA ARG A 154 4.89 -17.72 3.56
C ARG A 154 4.91 -16.19 3.42
N GLN A 155 5.89 -15.65 2.70
CA GLN A 155 5.97 -14.21 2.42
C GLN A 155 4.75 -13.74 1.64
N HIS A 156 4.39 -14.44 0.56
CA HIS A 156 3.22 -14.09 -0.24
C HIS A 156 1.92 -14.15 0.58
N GLN A 157 1.77 -15.16 1.45
CA GLN A 157 0.63 -15.25 2.34
C GLN A 157 0.56 -14.08 3.33
N GLN A 158 1.71 -13.63 3.83
CA GLN A 158 1.81 -12.46 4.69
C GLN A 158 1.46 -11.17 3.93
N GLU A 159 1.95 -10.99 2.71
CA GLU A 159 1.60 -9.85 1.85
C GLU A 159 0.09 -9.78 1.60
N ILE A 160 -0.55 -10.91 1.27
CA ILE A 160 -2.02 -10.99 1.10
C ILE A 160 -2.75 -10.58 2.38
N ASN A 161 -2.27 -11.05 3.54
CA ASN A 161 -2.90 -10.72 4.82
C ASN A 161 -2.75 -9.24 5.13
N ASN A 162 -1.57 -8.65 4.91
CA ASN A 162 -1.33 -7.22 5.08
C ASN A 162 -2.25 -6.40 4.17
N LEU A 163 -2.35 -6.74 2.88
CA LEU A 163 -3.25 -6.07 1.94
C LEU A 163 -4.73 -6.16 2.39
N ARG A 164 -5.13 -7.31 2.94
CA ARG A 164 -6.48 -7.49 3.49
C ARG A 164 -6.72 -6.60 4.70
N GLU A 165 -5.75 -6.50 5.61
CA GLU A 165 -5.82 -5.67 6.80
C GLU A 165 -5.85 -4.17 6.45
N GLU A 166 -4.99 -3.74 5.54
CA GLU A 166 -4.97 -2.38 4.99
C GLU A 166 -6.31 -2.02 4.33
N SER A 167 -6.86 -2.92 3.50
CA SER A 167 -8.17 -2.73 2.89
C SER A 167 -9.28 -2.57 3.96
N LEU A 168 -9.27 -3.42 4.99
CA LEU A 168 -10.22 -3.31 6.10
C LEU A 168 -10.05 -2.01 6.89
N GLN A 169 -8.83 -1.54 7.08
CA GLN A 169 -8.55 -0.27 7.75
C GLN A 169 -9.10 0.90 6.94
N VAL A 170 -8.91 0.90 5.62
CA VAL A 170 -9.51 1.90 4.71
C VAL A 170 -11.03 1.89 4.80
N PHE A 171 -11.67 0.72 4.80
CA PHE A 171 -13.13 0.63 4.98
C PHE A 171 -13.61 1.16 6.33
N ARG A 172 -12.87 0.91 7.41
CA ARG A 172 -13.19 1.47 8.74
C ARG A 172 -13.10 2.98 8.74
N ALA A 173 -12.02 3.55 8.20
CA ALA A 173 -11.83 4.99 8.09
C ALA A 173 -12.95 5.65 7.26
N PHE A 174 -13.30 5.06 6.12
CA PHE A 174 -14.44 5.55 5.31
C PHE A 174 -15.75 5.52 6.09
N ARG A 175 -16.01 4.45 6.85
CA ARG A 175 -17.23 4.36 7.67
C ARG A 175 -17.28 5.47 8.72
N GLU A 176 -16.17 5.72 9.42
CA GLU A 176 -16.07 6.78 10.43
C GLU A 176 -16.37 8.16 9.84
N VAL A 177 -15.77 8.50 8.70
CA VAL A 177 -16.02 9.78 8.01
C VAL A 177 -17.49 9.90 7.57
N LEU A 178 -18.08 8.82 7.05
CA LEU A 178 -19.49 8.81 6.66
C LEU A 178 -20.44 8.97 7.85
N GLU A 179 -20.15 8.32 8.97
CA GLU A 179 -20.92 8.45 10.21
C GLU A 179 -20.82 9.88 10.77
N GLU A 180 -19.64 10.49 10.74
CA GLU A 180 -19.45 11.88 11.17
C GLU A 180 -20.20 12.87 10.27
N GLN A 181 -20.13 12.69 8.95
CA GLN A 181 -20.88 13.51 7.99
C GLN A 181 -22.40 13.38 8.18
N ARG A 182 -22.89 12.15 8.42
CA ARG A 182 -24.29 11.90 8.75
C ARG A 182 -24.68 12.63 10.04
N TRP A 183 -23.90 12.50 11.10
CA TRP A 183 -24.19 13.14 12.38
C TRP A 183 -24.22 14.67 12.26
N MET A 184 -23.26 15.26 11.54
CA MET A 184 -23.18 16.69 11.31
C MET A 184 -24.34 17.23 10.46
N SER A 185 -24.77 16.49 9.44
CA SER A 185 -25.94 16.88 8.63
C SER A 185 -27.24 16.75 9.41
N GLU A 186 -27.46 15.65 10.12
CA GLU A 186 -28.64 15.44 10.96
C GLU A 186 -28.76 16.53 12.04
N ARG A 187 -27.64 16.87 12.70
CA ARG A 187 -27.61 17.96 13.69
C ARG A 187 -27.98 19.31 13.08
N ARG A 188 -27.46 19.63 11.90
CA ARG A 188 -27.80 20.89 11.19
C ARG A 188 -29.28 20.95 10.81
N TYR A 189 -29.83 19.89 10.23
CA TYR A 189 -31.25 19.84 9.86
C TYR A 189 -32.17 19.91 11.08
N ARG A 190 -31.81 19.23 12.17
CA ARG A 190 -32.56 19.28 13.42
C ARG A 190 -32.59 20.69 14.02
N ASN A 191 -31.45 21.38 14.03
CA ASN A 191 -31.39 22.76 14.50
C ASN A 191 -32.22 23.70 13.62
N LEU A 192 -32.08 23.60 12.29
CA LEU A 192 -32.87 24.40 11.37
C LEU A 192 -34.39 24.18 11.53
N LEU A 193 -34.80 22.93 11.75
CA LEU A 193 -36.20 22.60 12.02
C LEU A 193 -36.68 23.24 13.33
N LEU A 194 -35.87 23.20 14.39
CA LEU A 194 -36.20 23.82 15.67
C LEU A 194 -36.36 25.34 15.53
N ASP A 195 -35.43 25.99 14.82
CA ASP A 195 -35.48 27.44 14.57
C ASP A 195 -36.76 27.80 13.78
N ALA A 196 -37.07 27.05 12.71
CA ALA A 196 -38.27 27.28 11.91
C ALA A 196 -39.58 27.07 12.71
N ILE A 197 -39.61 26.09 13.63
CA ILE A 197 -40.77 25.88 14.51
C ILE A 197 -40.90 27.04 15.50
N GLN A 198 -39.80 27.51 16.09
CA GLN A 198 -39.82 28.68 16.97
C GLN A 198 -40.36 29.91 16.25
N ASP A 199 -39.85 30.20 15.06
CA ASP A 199 -40.32 31.33 14.23
C ASP A 199 -41.81 31.19 13.90
N ALA A 200 -42.28 29.99 13.53
CA ALA A 200 -43.70 29.75 13.26
C ALA A 200 -44.59 29.98 14.49
N VAL A 201 -44.16 29.58 15.68
CA VAL A 201 -44.87 29.83 16.94
C VAL A 201 -44.87 31.33 17.27
N HIS A 202 -43.74 32.01 17.12
CA HIS A 202 -43.64 33.46 17.34
C HIS A 202 -44.58 34.23 16.41
N LEU A 203 -44.56 33.92 15.11
CA LEU A 203 -45.45 34.53 14.11
C LEU A 203 -46.92 34.19 14.35
N SER A 204 -47.24 32.98 14.79
CA SER A 204 -48.60 32.59 15.17
C SER A 204 -49.10 33.42 16.35
N SER A 205 -48.28 33.58 17.40
CA SER A 205 -48.62 34.41 18.56
C SER A 205 -48.84 35.86 18.17
N GLN A 206 -47.98 36.43 17.31
CA GLN A 206 -48.15 37.80 16.81
C GLN A 206 -49.41 37.94 15.96
N ASN A 207 -49.70 36.97 15.09
CA ASN A 207 -50.93 36.97 14.30
C ASN A 207 -52.18 36.90 15.19
N LEU A 208 -52.16 36.12 16.27
CA LEU A 208 -53.26 36.04 17.21
C LEU A 208 -53.49 37.38 17.91
N GLN A 209 -52.42 38.03 18.39
CA GLN A 209 -52.49 39.37 18.99
C GLN A 209 -53.07 40.40 18.02
N LEU A 210 -52.59 40.43 16.77
CA LEU A 210 -53.10 41.32 15.74
C LEU A 210 -54.58 41.05 15.42
N GLN A 211 -55.01 39.78 15.39
CA GLN A 211 -56.41 39.43 15.19
C GLN A 211 -57.30 39.91 16.34
N GLU A 212 -56.85 39.79 17.59
CA GLU A 212 -57.55 40.31 18.76
C GLU A 212 -57.67 41.84 18.70
N GLU A 213 -56.59 42.55 18.38
CA GLU A 213 -56.60 44.01 18.19
C GLU A 213 -57.57 44.42 17.08
N ILE A 214 -57.56 43.75 15.93
CA ILE A 214 -58.51 44.00 14.84
C ILE A 214 -59.94 43.77 15.29
N GLN A 215 -60.22 42.71 16.07
CA GLN A 215 -61.55 42.46 16.60
C GLN A 215 -62.00 43.53 17.59
N GLN A 216 -61.12 44.00 18.48
CA GLN A 216 -61.43 45.08 19.41
C GLN A 216 -61.73 46.39 18.68
N LEU A 217 -60.90 46.76 17.70
CA LEU A 217 -61.13 47.93 16.85
C LEU A 217 -62.47 47.84 16.12
N ARG A 218 -62.80 46.66 15.55
CA ARG A 218 -64.11 46.44 14.88
C ARG A 218 -65.30 46.57 15.83
N LYS A 219 -65.17 46.13 17.09
CA LYS A 219 -66.21 46.34 18.13
C LYS A 219 -66.34 47.79 18.56
N GLY A 220 -65.25 48.57 18.57
CA GLY A 220 -65.28 50.02 18.81
C GLY A 220 -65.89 50.81 17.65
N LEU A 221 -65.86 50.26 16.43
CA LEU A 221 -66.42 50.84 15.21
C LEU A 221 -67.85 50.38 14.88
N SER A 222 -68.39 49.37 15.57
CA SER A 222 -69.81 49.04 15.45
C SER A 222 -70.63 50.13 16.16
N PRO A 223 -71.46 50.90 15.44
CA PRO A 223 -72.27 51.93 16.07
C PRO A 223 -73.25 51.27 17.04
N THR A 224 -73.20 51.69 18.30
CA THR A 224 -74.32 51.52 19.24
C THR A 224 -75.61 52.04 18.58
N PRO A 225 -76.75 51.33 18.70
CA PRO A 225 -78.00 51.66 18.02
C PRO A 225 -78.53 53.06 18.36
#